data_AF-A0A0T5ZMV4-F1
#
_entry.id   AF-A0A0T5ZMV4-F1
#
_cell.length_a   1.000
_cell.length_b   1.000
_cell.length_c   1.000
_cell.angle_alpha   90.00
_cell.angle_beta   90.00
_cell.angle_gamma   90.00
#
_symmetry.space_group_name_H-M   'P 1'
#
loop_
_entity.id
_entity.type
_entity.pdbx_description
1 polymer ?
#
loop_
_entity_poly.entity_id
_entity_poly.type
_entity_poly.pdbx_seq_one_letter_code
_entity_poly.pdbx_strand_id
1 'polypeptide(L)'
;MAEPLEAETFASSVASLWQKVHLVDEEPERLFGEGLIAYLVRRRSRDGLAMLLALATVGSPRMTAAARAAASSVVARGVEAPAWADEIGQVQPGGAWVGTDEYGDQDAVALAFEYEGRGTHTLVSLVDHNLGGVVKEAFVAGDPEEVLETWREVMHLPIRELPPEDAAERLRSGFETYDAYLDPPSSDDVRLLRGLFLARLERLPRSIQPIAPVETNEEERASLVGAFIASPEATALLGDLTRPPAGDRGVVEVIAHHLVDFKCDYADGDPLRWSPTAVEICLLDWFPRKVALEETELQAVPAIVRAWVHFAGRRRGLSAEAMEATETSLDEFAREFLEASSDPARFGPAKAIALAMQADDVDLTDQAAVGRWIEAYNSRPQVEREAVLPRAARPAPAPTPATTGEPDQPGAAARRDWAVPARTGRLDGIDLAWLDRDDPDERAILIRAEHPELREALEPDVDLDTADGPLNPRLHLALHEAVANQLRQNDPPEVWATAQRLTALGYDRHEVLHMLASAISGELWHATREPEFKRDRFLSVLAALPDR
;
A
#
# COMPACT_ATOMS: atom_id res chain seq x y z
N MET A 1 -8.02 33.59 3.74
CA MET A 1 -6.56 33.52 3.53
C MET A 1 -5.93 34.87 3.88
N ALA A 2 -6.05 35.24 5.15
CA ALA A 2 -5.42 36.42 5.72
C ALA A 2 -3.95 36.16 6.10
N GLU A 3 -3.61 34.89 6.33
CA GLU A 3 -2.31 34.42 6.83
C GLU A 3 -1.70 33.36 5.87
N PRO A 4 -0.36 33.23 5.82
CA PRO A 4 0.31 32.29 4.93
C PRO A 4 -0.03 30.83 5.26
N LEU A 5 -0.04 30.45 6.55
CA LEU A 5 -0.39 29.09 6.97
C LEU A 5 -1.82 28.70 6.58
N GLU A 6 -2.79 29.61 6.74
CA GLU A 6 -4.17 29.38 6.32
C GLU A 6 -4.25 29.10 4.80
N ALA A 7 -3.46 29.85 4.02
CA ALA A 7 -3.41 29.68 2.57
C ALA A 7 -2.78 28.33 2.17
N GLU A 8 -1.69 27.93 2.82
CA GLU A 8 -1.02 26.66 2.55
C GLU A 8 -1.86 25.45 2.97
N THR A 9 -2.51 25.49 4.14
CA THR A 9 -3.42 24.44 4.60
C THR A 9 -4.58 24.27 3.62
N PHE A 10 -5.18 25.37 3.16
CA PHE A 10 -6.24 25.32 2.18
C PHE A 10 -5.75 24.83 0.80
N ALA A 11 -4.57 25.26 0.36
CA ALA A 11 -3.99 24.80 -0.89
C ALA A 11 -3.62 23.31 -0.84
N SER A 12 -3.17 22.79 0.30
CA SER A 12 -2.88 21.36 0.50
C SER A 12 -4.15 20.52 0.33
N SER A 13 -5.25 20.93 0.96
CA SER A 13 -6.52 20.21 0.83
C SER A 13 -7.06 20.25 -0.59
N VAL A 14 -6.90 21.37 -1.30
CA VAL A 14 -7.24 21.48 -2.73
C VAL A 14 -6.35 20.56 -3.58
N ALA A 15 -5.04 20.57 -3.37
CA ALA A 15 -4.10 19.72 -4.10
C ALA A 15 -4.36 18.22 -3.87
N SER A 16 -4.98 17.86 -2.75
CA SER A 16 -5.34 16.48 -2.42
C SER A 16 -6.58 15.94 -3.15
N LEU A 17 -7.39 16.80 -3.80
CA LEU A 17 -8.67 16.40 -4.39
C LEU A 17 -8.54 15.39 -5.54
N TRP A 18 -7.36 15.36 -6.17
CA TRP A 18 -7.05 14.45 -7.27
C TRP A 18 -5.93 13.46 -6.91
N GLN A 19 -5.52 13.40 -5.63
CA GLN A 19 -4.60 12.37 -5.15
C GLN A 19 -5.32 11.02 -5.07
N LYS A 20 -4.63 9.94 -5.48
CA LYS A 20 -5.18 8.58 -5.59
C LYS A 20 -6.44 8.45 -6.47
N VAL A 21 -6.74 9.48 -7.26
CA VAL A 21 -7.74 9.39 -8.33
C VAL A 21 -7.08 8.70 -9.51
N HIS A 22 -7.63 7.58 -9.95
CA HIS A 22 -7.17 6.90 -11.15
C HIS A 22 -8.08 7.31 -12.31
N LEU A 23 -7.57 8.19 -13.17
CA LEU A 23 -8.20 8.48 -14.46
C LEU A 23 -7.57 7.58 -15.52
N VAL A 24 -8.40 7.04 -16.40
CA VAL A 24 -7.89 6.42 -17.62
C VAL A 24 -7.38 7.57 -18.49
N ASP A 25 -6.10 7.52 -18.89
CA ASP A 25 -5.51 8.31 -19.98
C ASP A 25 -5.16 9.78 -19.76
N GLU A 26 -5.53 10.31 -18.61
CA GLU A 26 -5.09 11.62 -18.17
C GLU A 26 -4.43 11.52 -16.80
N GLU A 27 -3.31 12.20 -16.64
CA GLU A 27 -2.75 12.39 -15.31
C GLU A 27 -3.71 13.33 -14.54
N PRO A 28 -4.32 12.89 -13.42
CA PRO A 28 -5.31 13.69 -12.68
C PRO A 28 -4.78 15.07 -12.30
N GLU A 29 -3.49 15.13 -11.96
CA GLU A 29 -2.81 16.38 -11.65
C GLU A 29 -2.69 17.31 -12.87
N ARG A 30 -2.53 16.76 -14.07
CA ARG A 30 -2.53 17.55 -15.31
C ARG A 30 -3.93 18.10 -15.60
N LEU A 31 -4.97 17.27 -15.53
CA LEU A 31 -6.33 17.70 -15.82
C LEU A 31 -6.83 18.73 -14.80
N PHE A 32 -6.86 18.35 -13.52
CA PHE A 32 -7.47 19.16 -12.48
C PHE A 32 -6.52 20.26 -11.99
N GLY A 33 -5.25 19.91 -11.79
CA GLY A 33 -4.24 20.83 -11.28
C GLY A 33 -3.89 21.95 -12.24
N GLU A 34 -3.46 21.62 -13.45
CA GLU A 34 -3.17 22.65 -14.47
C GLU A 34 -4.43 23.39 -14.91
N GLY A 35 -5.58 22.68 -14.96
CA GLY A 35 -6.88 23.28 -15.21
C GLY A 35 -7.23 24.35 -14.18
N LEU A 36 -7.03 24.06 -12.89
CA LEU A 36 -7.19 25.01 -11.78
C LEU A 36 -6.24 26.20 -11.94
N ILE A 37 -4.94 25.96 -12.15
CA ILE A 37 -3.95 27.02 -12.35
C ILE A 37 -4.37 27.94 -13.50
N ALA A 38 -4.74 27.36 -14.65
CA ALA A 38 -5.17 28.11 -15.82
C ALA A 38 -6.44 28.94 -15.53
N TYR A 39 -7.37 28.40 -14.75
CA TYR A 39 -8.55 29.13 -14.28
C TYR A 39 -8.18 30.33 -13.40
N LEU A 40 -7.28 30.15 -12.43
CA LEU A 40 -6.82 31.22 -11.53
C LEU A 40 -6.12 32.35 -12.32
N VAL A 41 -5.29 31.99 -13.31
CA VAL A 41 -4.63 32.95 -14.21
C VAL A 41 -5.65 33.75 -15.04
N ARG A 42 -6.74 33.13 -15.49
CA ARG A 42 -7.81 33.81 -16.23
C ARG A 42 -8.60 34.77 -15.33
N ARG A 43 -8.90 34.35 -14.10
CA ARG A 43 -9.71 35.13 -13.16
C ARG A 43 -9.02 36.42 -12.71
N ARG A 44 -7.68 36.42 -12.64
CA ARG A 44 -6.84 37.60 -12.30
C ARG A 44 -7.35 38.35 -11.06
N SER A 45 -7.72 37.61 -10.02
CA SER A 45 -8.16 38.16 -8.75
C SER A 45 -7.06 38.06 -7.69
N ARG A 46 -7.14 38.89 -6.64
CA ARG A 46 -6.25 38.80 -5.47
C ARG A 46 -6.31 37.41 -4.83
N ASP A 47 -7.51 36.86 -4.63
CA ASP A 47 -7.69 35.51 -4.08
C ASP A 47 -7.08 34.43 -4.99
N GLY A 48 -7.13 34.63 -6.31
CA GLY A 48 -6.56 33.70 -7.26
C GLY A 48 -5.04 33.71 -7.23
N LEU A 49 -4.43 34.90 -7.09
CA LEU A 49 -2.99 35.03 -6.86
C LEU A 49 -2.58 34.41 -5.53
N ALA A 50 -3.35 34.62 -4.46
CA ALA A 50 -3.09 34.01 -3.15
C ALA A 50 -3.08 32.47 -3.22
N MET A 51 -4.05 31.87 -3.92
CA MET A 51 -4.09 30.43 -4.16
C MET A 51 -2.90 29.94 -5.00
N LEU A 52 -2.51 30.66 -6.06
CA LEU A 52 -1.35 30.30 -6.88
C LEU A 52 -0.05 30.33 -6.06
N LEU A 53 0.13 31.33 -5.18
CA LEU A 53 1.28 31.41 -4.29
C LEU A 53 1.31 30.24 -3.29
N ALA A 54 0.15 29.83 -2.76
CA ALA A 54 0.07 28.70 -1.84
C ALA A 54 0.31 27.35 -2.53
N LEU A 55 -0.29 27.12 -3.70
CA LEU A 55 -0.02 25.93 -4.52
C LEU A 55 1.44 25.84 -4.97
N ALA A 56 2.11 26.99 -5.15
CA ALA A 56 3.55 27.07 -5.44
C ALA A 56 4.45 26.69 -4.25
N THR A 57 3.86 26.33 -3.10
CA THR A 57 4.56 25.94 -1.88
C THR A 57 4.23 24.52 -1.45
N VAL A 58 2.98 24.09 -1.54
CA VAL A 58 2.52 22.78 -1.00
C VAL A 58 2.12 21.76 -2.07
N GLY A 59 2.15 22.15 -3.35
CA GLY A 59 1.85 21.25 -4.47
C GLY A 59 2.99 20.27 -4.74
N SER A 60 2.73 19.27 -5.60
CA SER A 60 3.79 18.42 -6.16
C SER A 60 4.88 19.25 -6.84
N PRO A 61 6.06 18.70 -7.14
CA PRO A 61 7.11 19.43 -7.87
C PRO A 61 6.60 20.05 -9.18
N ARG A 62 5.74 19.33 -9.92
CA ARG A 62 5.12 19.81 -11.17
C ARG A 62 4.17 20.98 -10.90
N MET A 63 3.25 20.81 -9.96
CA MET A 63 2.28 21.84 -9.56
C MET A 63 2.99 23.09 -9.07
N THR A 64 4.00 22.93 -8.22
CA THR A 64 4.76 24.00 -7.61
C THR A 64 5.42 24.87 -8.67
N ALA A 65 6.05 24.26 -9.68
CA ALA A 65 6.65 24.98 -10.79
C ALA A 65 5.59 25.74 -11.63
N ALA A 66 4.48 25.09 -11.98
CA ALA A 66 3.42 25.67 -12.78
C ALA A 66 2.71 26.84 -12.06
N ALA A 67 2.38 26.66 -10.78
CA ALA A 67 1.73 27.65 -9.95
C ALA A 67 2.63 28.88 -9.73
N ARG A 68 3.95 28.68 -9.54
CA ARG A 68 4.93 29.77 -9.42
C ARG A 68 4.98 30.61 -10.69
N ALA A 69 5.10 29.97 -11.86
CA ALA A 69 5.11 30.69 -13.15
C ALA A 69 3.79 31.45 -13.39
N ALA A 70 2.66 30.83 -13.04
CA ALA A 70 1.34 31.45 -13.12
C ALA A 70 1.21 32.65 -12.18
N ALA A 71 1.65 32.56 -10.93
CA ALA A 71 1.65 33.65 -9.97
C ALA A 71 2.45 34.86 -10.51
N SER A 72 3.66 34.62 -11.01
CA SER A 72 4.49 35.68 -11.63
C SER A 72 3.78 36.34 -12.82
N SER A 73 3.08 35.57 -13.66
CA SER A 73 2.32 36.12 -14.79
C SER A 73 1.14 36.98 -14.34
N VAL A 74 0.47 36.61 -13.24
CA VAL A 74 -0.67 37.36 -12.69
C VAL A 74 -0.21 38.67 -12.05
N VAL A 75 0.91 38.65 -11.31
CA VAL A 75 1.54 39.86 -10.75
C VAL A 75 1.97 40.82 -11.87
N ALA A 76 2.62 40.32 -12.93
CA ALA A 76 3.05 41.14 -14.06
C ALA A 76 1.88 41.83 -14.80
N ARG A 77 0.66 41.35 -14.62
CA ARG A 77 -0.58 41.95 -15.17
C ARG A 77 -1.25 42.93 -14.20
N GLY A 78 -0.59 43.30 -13.10
CA GLY A 78 -1.02 44.35 -12.18
C GLY A 78 -1.94 43.89 -11.05
N VAL A 79 -2.06 42.58 -10.81
CA VAL A 79 -2.76 42.09 -9.61
C VAL A 79 -1.86 42.25 -8.40
N GLU A 80 -2.34 42.97 -7.39
CA GLU A 80 -1.63 43.19 -6.14
C GLU A 80 -1.52 41.89 -5.33
N ALA A 81 -0.30 41.59 -4.88
CA ALA A 81 -0.01 40.41 -4.07
C ALA A 81 -0.51 40.57 -2.62
N PRO A 82 -0.88 39.47 -1.95
CA PRO A 82 -1.14 39.48 -0.50
C PRO A 82 0.06 40.01 0.29
N ALA A 83 -0.17 40.60 1.46
CA ALA A 83 0.91 41.15 2.29
C ALA A 83 1.95 40.09 2.71
N TRP A 84 1.53 38.83 2.87
CA TRP A 84 2.37 37.69 3.23
C TRP A 84 3.07 37.03 2.03
N ALA A 85 2.93 37.57 0.80
CA ALA A 85 3.39 36.89 -0.42
C ALA A 85 4.90 36.58 -0.44
N ASP A 86 5.71 37.45 0.15
CA ASP A 86 7.16 37.22 0.25
C ASP A 86 7.52 36.27 1.40
N GLU A 87 6.61 36.03 2.34
CA GLU A 87 6.85 35.20 3.53
C GLU A 87 6.41 33.75 3.33
N ILE A 88 5.44 33.47 2.47
CA ILE A 88 4.86 32.12 2.30
C ILE A 88 5.93 31.06 2.01
N GLY A 89 5.85 29.93 2.71
CA GLY A 89 6.83 28.83 2.63
C GLY A 89 8.18 29.12 3.30
N GLN A 90 8.46 30.36 3.71
CA GLN A 90 9.69 30.74 4.42
C GLN A 90 9.57 30.50 5.92
N VAL A 91 9.38 29.23 6.30
CA VAL A 91 9.34 28.81 7.70
C VAL A 91 10.72 28.41 8.21
N GLN A 92 10.93 28.64 9.51
CA GLN A 92 12.06 28.14 10.28
C GLN A 92 11.60 26.91 11.08
N PRO A 93 12.32 25.78 11.01
CA PRO A 93 12.02 24.63 11.87
C PRO A 93 12.35 24.97 13.34
N GLY A 94 11.48 24.54 14.24
CA GLY A 94 11.63 24.64 15.69
C GLY A 94 11.97 23.30 16.32
N GLY A 95 11.46 23.08 17.54
CA GLY A 95 11.64 21.82 18.26
C GLY A 95 10.84 20.66 17.67
N ALA A 96 11.23 19.44 18.01
CA ALA A 96 10.56 18.22 17.60
C ALA A 96 10.47 17.24 18.77
N TRP A 97 9.34 16.53 18.85
CA TRP A 97 9.04 15.61 19.94
C TRP A 97 8.33 14.39 19.42
N VAL A 98 8.41 13.33 20.21
CA VAL A 98 7.63 12.13 19.99
C VAL A 98 7.16 11.55 21.32
N GLY A 99 5.89 11.15 21.35
CA GLY A 99 5.29 10.32 22.38
C GLY A 99 5.06 8.93 21.80
N THR A 100 5.54 7.92 22.49
CA THR A 100 5.39 6.51 22.07
C THR A 100 4.50 5.81 23.09
N ASP A 101 3.51 5.03 22.65
CA ASP A 101 2.69 4.25 23.58
C ASP A 101 3.52 3.17 24.30
N GLU A 102 2.98 2.58 25.36
CA GLU A 102 3.71 1.64 26.19
C GLU A 102 4.19 0.38 25.42
N TYR A 103 3.43 -0.09 24.44
CA TYR A 103 3.82 -1.23 23.59
C TYR A 103 4.85 -0.82 22.52
N GLY A 104 4.81 0.46 22.13
CA GLY A 104 5.58 1.01 21.02
C GLY A 104 4.95 0.75 19.66
N ASP A 105 3.65 0.48 19.62
CA ASP A 105 2.86 0.27 18.41
C ASP A 105 2.73 1.55 17.59
N GLN A 106 2.65 2.70 18.25
CA GLN A 106 2.37 3.98 17.66
C GLN A 106 3.29 5.08 18.21
N ASP A 107 3.75 5.93 17.28
CA ASP A 107 4.46 7.16 17.60
C ASP A 107 3.59 8.37 17.25
N ALA A 108 3.25 9.18 18.25
CA ALA A 108 2.75 10.53 18.03
C ALA A 108 3.96 11.45 17.85
N VAL A 109 4.12 12.06 16.67
CA VAL A 109 5.26 12.91 16.30
C VAL A 109 4.79 14.36 16.16
N ALA A 110 5.48 15.28 16.81
CA ALA A 110 5.21 16.72 16.77
C ALA A 110 6.44 17.48 16.28
N LEU A 111 6.25 18.40 15.34
CA LEU A 111 7.31 19.19 14.73
C LEU A 111 6.87 20.65 14.61
N ALA A 112 7.51 21.54 15.36
CA ALA A 112 7.20 22.96 15.38
C ALA A 112 7.86 23.70 14.22
N PHE A 113 7.20 24.73 13.74
CA PHE A 113 7.70 25.66 12.73
C PHE A 113 7.23 27.08 13.05
N GLU A 114 8.05 28.05 12.67
CA GLU A 114 7.77 29.46 12.89
C GLU A 114 7.91 30.25 11.59
N TYR A 115 7.00 31.19 11.38
CA TYR A 115 7.15 32.25 10.40
C TYR A 115 7.77 33.48 11.08
N GLU A 116 8.79 34.09 10.47
CA GLU A 116 9.48 35.24 11.07
C GLU A 116 8.50 36.36 11.46
N GLY A 117 8.46 36.71 12.74
CA GLY A 117 7.56 37.75 13.26
C GLY A 117 6.08 37.36 13.34
N ARG A 118 5.75 36.08 13.13
CA ARG A 118 4.41 35.49 13.36
C ARG A 118 4.50 34.41 14.44
N GLY A 119 3.36 33.82 14.78
CA GLY A 119 3.29 32.73 15.77
C GLY A 119 3.80 31.39 15.26
N THR A 120 4.05 30.48 16.19
CA THR A 120 4.42 29.07 15.94
C THR A 120 3.20 28.26 15.54
N HIS A 121 3.41 27.30 14.62
CA HIS A 121 2.48 26.21 14.38
C HIS A 121 3.20 24.86 14.47
N THR A 122 2.48 23.84 14.90
CA THR A 122 3.02 22.50 15.13
C THR A 122 2.33 21.51 14.21
N LEU A 123 3.11 20.78 13.42
CA LEU A 123 2.61 19.61 12.71
C LEU A 123 2.57 18.43 13.66
N VAL A 124 1.44 17.77 13.75
CA VAL A 124 1.27 16.59 14.61
C VAL A 124 0.73 15.43 13.79
N SER A 125 1.33 14.25 13.94
CA SER A 125 0.93 13.05 13.22
C SER A 125 1.12 11.79 14.06
N LEU A 126 0.29 10.78 13.81
CA LEU A 126 0.38 9.46 14.41
C LEU A 126 0.90 8.46 13.38
N VAL A 127 1.99 7.77 13.72
CA VAL A 127 2.64 6.74 12.90
C VAL A 127 2.37 5.38 13.52
N ASP A 128 1.84 4.42 12.76
CA ASP A 128 1.47 3.08 13.24
C ASP A 128 2.42 2.01 12.71
N HIS A 129 3.21 1.43 13.62
CA HIS A 129 4.25 0.48 13.29
C HIS A 129 3.74 -0.95 13.06
N ASN A 130 2.52 -1.30 13.52
CA ASN A 130 1.92 -2.59 13.18
C ASN A 130 1.52 -2.66 11.70
N LEU A 131 1.41 -1.50 11.03
CA LEU A 131 1.03 -1.35 9.64
C LEU A 131 2.16 -0.72 8.81
N GLY A 132 3.39 -1.18 9.03
CA GLY A 132 4.56 -0.78 8.24
C GLY A 132 5.03 0.66 8.48
N GLY A 133 4.64 1.26 9.61
CA GLY A 133 5.00 2.64 9.95
C GLY A 133 4.17 3.68 9.19
N VAL A 134 2.94 3.35 8.80
CA VAL A 134 2.06 4.26 8.04
C VAL A 134 1.59 5.44 8.89
N VAL A 135 1.51 6.63 8.30
CA VAL A 135 0.82 7.78 8.93
C VAL A 135 -0.69 7.54 8.95
N LYS A 136 -1.29 7.53 10.15
CA LYS A 136 -2.74 7.33 10.36
C LYS A 136 -3.50 8.61 10.63
N GLU A 137 -2.86 9.57 11.28
CA GLU A 137 -3.46 10.87 11.59
C GLU A 137 -2.50 12.00 11.26
N ALA A 138 -3.04 13.15 10.86
CA ALA A 138 -2.28 14.37 10.63
C ALA A 138 -3.15 15.57 11.00
N PHE A 139 -2.60 16.54 11.73
CA PHE A 139 -3.26 17.80 12.00
C PHE A 139 -2.25 18.92 12.27
N VAL A 140 -2.74 20.16 12.20
CA VAL A 140 -1.96 21.37 12.50
C VAL A 140 -2.46 21.95 13.82
N ALA A 141 -1.56 22.09 14.78
CA ALA A 141 -1.78 22.71 16.07
C ALA A 141 -1.04 24.06 16.16
N GLY A 142 -1.30 24.81 17.23
CA GLY A 142 -0.61 26.07 17.54
C GLY A 142 0.69 25.82 18.30
N ASP A 143 0.75 26.33 19.53
CA ASP A 143 1.90 26.21 20.42
C ASP A 143 2.22 24.73 20.70
N PRO A 144 3.48 24.27 20.50
CA PRO A 144 3.86 22.91 20.84
C PRO A 144 3.61 22.57 22.31
N GLU A 145 3.73 23.50 23.26
CA GLU A 145 3.51 23.19 24.69
C GLU A 145 2.09 22.71 24.99
N GLU A 146 1.07 23.24 24.29
CA GLU A 146 -0.32 22.77 24.43
C GLU A 146 -0.48 21.33 23.93
N VAL A 147 0.23 20.97 22.85
CA VAL A 147 0.27 19.60 22.32
C VAL A 147 0.94 18.67 23.33
N LEU A 148 2.10 19.06 23.84
CA LEU A 148 2.87 18.24 24.80
C LEU A 148 2.14 18.11 26.14
N GLU A 149 1.42 19.14 26.59
CA GLU A 149 0.55 19.07 27.77
C GLU A 149 -0.56 18.06 27.57
N THR A 150 -1.25 18.08 26.43
CA THR A 150 -2.28 17.08 26.07
C THR A 150 -1.71 15.67 26.09
N TRP A 151 -0.51 15.48 25.53
CA TRP A 151 0.15 14.17 25.50
C TRP A 151 0.51 13.66 26.90
N ARG A 152 0.97 14.54 27.80
CA ARG A 152 1.31 14.20 29.19
C ARG A 152 0.07 13.93 30.05
N GLU A 153 -0.93 14.79 29.96
CA GLU A 153 -2.04 14.83 30.91
C GLU A 153 -3.24 13.97 30.48
N VAL A 154 -3.49 13.87 29.17
CA VAL A 154 -4.65 13.14 28.63
C VAL A 154 -4.25 11.77 28.11
N MET A 155 -3.15 11.69 27.35
CA MET A 155 -2.71 10.42 26.74
C MET A 155 -1.64 9.68 27.55
N HIS A 156 -1.08 10.31 28.59
CA HIS A 156 -0.03 9.75 29.44
C HIS A 156 1.19 9.21 28.67
N LEU A 157 1.51 9.82 27.54
CA LEU A 157 2.63 9.38 26.70
C LEU A 157 3.97 9.85 27.29
N PRO A 158 4.98 8.96 27.41
CA PRO A 158 6.35 9.38 27.67
C PRO A 158 6.88 10.19 26.48
N ILE A 159 7.18 11.46 26.72
CA ILE A 159 7.65 12.39 25.69
C ILE A 159 9.18 12.42 25.67
N ARG A 160 9.76 12.28 24.48
CA ARG A 160 11.18 12.55 24.20
C ARG A 160 11.31 13.65 23.15
N GLU A 161 12.27 14.53 23.35
CA GLU A 161 12.70 15.47 22.31
C GLU A 161 13.56 14.72 21.28
N LEU A 162 13.45 15.13 20.02
CA LEU A 162 14.20 14.58 18.89
C LEU A 162 14.94 15.67 18.15
N PRO A 163 16.07 15.34 17.49
CA PRO A 163 16.56 16.16 16.39
C PRO A 163 15.44 16.33 15.35
N PRO A 164 15.14 17.57 14.91
CA PRO A 164 14.07 17.82 13.93
C PRO A 164 14.20 17.00 12.64
N GLU A 165 15.42 16.75 12.18
CA GLU A 165 15.70 15.88 11.03
C GLU A 165 15.28 14.43 11.23
N ASP A 166 15.37 13.91 12.46
CA ASP A 166 14.98 12.54 12.80
C ASP A 166 13.46 12.41 12.90
N ALA A 167 12.78 13.43 13.44
CA ALA A 167 11.32 13.49 13.42
C ALA A 167 10.79 13.62 11.98
N ALA A 168 11.47 14.42 11.17
CA ALA A 168 11.11 14.60 9.77
C ALA A 168 11.30 13.31 8.97
N GLU A 169 12.41 12.58 9.13
CA GLU A 169 12.66 11.32 8.42
C GLU A 169 11.56 10.30 8.76
N ARG A 170 11.19 10.14 10.04
CA ARG A 170 10.07 9.28 10.46
C ARG A 170 8.77 9.60 9.72
N LEU A 171 8.40 10.88 9.63
CA LEU A 171 7.20 11.30 8.90
C LEU A 171 7.31 11.07 7.40
N ARG A 172 8.49 11.33 6.79
CA ARG A 172 8.72 11.05 5.36
C ARG A 172 8.50 9.58 5.04
N SER A 173 9.12 8.68 5.80
CA SER A 173 8.93 7.24 5.63
C SER A 173 7.47 6.83 5.85
N GLY A 174 6.78 7.39 6.84
CA GLY A 174 5.37 7.06 7.04
C GLY A 174 4.45 7.55 5.94
N PHE A 175 4.75 8.68 5.29
CA PHE A 175 4.06 9.12 4.08
C PHE A 175 4.43 8.27 2.85
N GLU A 176 5.66 7.80 2.73
CA GLU A 176 6.06 6.85 1.68
C GLU A 176 5.30 5.53 1.83
N THR A 177 5.17 5.01 3.06
CA THR A 177 4.32 3.85 3.36
C THR A 177 2.86 4.16 3.01
N TYR A 178 2.32 5.31 3.41
CA TYR A 178 0.95 5.73 3.07
C TYR A 178 0.69 5.76 1.56
N ASP A 179 1.66 6.19 0.76
CA ASP A 179 1.55 6.25 -0.69
C ASP A 179 1.59 4.85 -1.33
N ALA A 180 2.33 3.92 -0.72
CA ALA A 180 2.39 2.52 -1.17
C ALA A 180 1.07 1.76 -0.92
N TYR A 181 0.28 2.16 0.07
CA TYR A 181 -1.07 1.61 0.27
C TYR A 181 -2.04 2.10 -0.80
N LEU A 182 -2.80 1.18 -1.41
CA LEU A 182 -3.93 1.55 -2.27
C LEU A 182 -5.00 2.30 -1.47
N ASP A 183 -5.43 1.72 -0.35
CA ASP A 183 -6.40 2.30 0.59
C ASP A 183 -5.84 2.23 2.02
N PRO A 184 -5.11 3.26 2.47
CA PRO A 184 -4.49 3.27 3.79
C PRO A 184 -5.56 3.46 4.89
N PRO A 185 -5.47 2.72 6.01
CA PRO A 185 -6.37 2.86 7.15
C PRO A 185 -6.03 4.11 7.98
N SER A 186 -6.27 5.28 7.40
CA SER A 186 -5.90 6.60 7.92
C SER A 186 -7.09 7.57 7.92
N SER A 187 -7.01 8.65 8.69
CA SER A 187 -7.98 9.74 8.62
C SER A 187 -7.91 10.51 7.30
N ASP A 188 -9.01 11.15 6.92
CA ASP A 188 -9.06 12.03 5.75
C ASP A 188 -8.02 13.15 5.83
N ASP A 189 -7.73 13.64 7.03
CA ASP A 189 -6.80 14.75 7.25
C ASP A 189 -5.37 14.41 6.82
N VAL A 190 -4.96 13.14 6.87
CA VAL A 190 -3.67 12.70 6.32
C VAL A 190 -3.57 13.06 4.85
N ARG A 191 -4.59 12.73 4.05
CA ARG A 191 -4.66 13.06 2.63
C ARG A 191 -4.74 14.57 2.42
N LEU A 192 -5.58 15.27 3.18
CA LEU A 192 -5.80 16.72 3.03
C LEU A 192 -4.56 17.55 3.39
N LEU A 193 -3.78 17.13 4.38
CA LEU A 193 -2.61 17.86 4.89
C LEU A 193 -1.28 17.35 4.36
N ARG A 194 -1.27 16.24 3.59
CA ARG A 194 -0.06 15.63 3.03
C ARG A 194 0.86 16.64 2.34
N GLY A 195 0.31 17.50 1.48
CA GLY A 195 1.10 18.52 0.76
C GLY A 195 1.78 19.52 1.69
N LEU A 196 1.05 19.99 2.71
CA LEU A 196 1.60 20.86 3.75
C LEU A 196 2.70 20.16 4.55
N PHE A 197 2.48 18.92 4.99
CA PHE A 197 3.49 18.15 5.71
C PHE A 197 4.75 18.01 4.88
N LEU A 198 4.66 17.48 3.66
CA LEU A 198 5.84 17.27 2.80
C LEU A 198 6.60 18.57 2.54
N ALA A 199 5.91 19.68 2.27
CA ALA A 199 6.55 20.99 2.08
C ALA A 199 7.33 21.47 3.33
N ARG A 200 6.85 21.14 4.53
CA ARG A 200 7.55 21.43 5.79
C ARG A 200 8.73 20.49 6.01
N LEU A 201 8.56 19.21 5.72
CA LEU A 201 9.63 18.21 5.83
C LEU A 201 10.79 18.54 4.88
N GLU A 202 10.53 19.08 3.68
CA GLU A 202 11.58 19.54 2.75
C GLU A 202 12.44 20.70 3.28
N ARG A 203 12.01 21.40 4.34
CA ARG A 203 12.80 22.46 5.00
C ARG A 203 13.90 21.91 5.91
N LEU A 204 13.85 20.62 6.22
CA LEU A 204 14.79 19.94 7.10
C LEU A 204 15.73 19.05 6.29
N PRO A 205 16.98 18.85 6.73
CA PRO A 205 17.87 17.87 6.11
C PRO A 205 17.30 16.45 6.25
N ARG A 206 17.86 15.53 5.46
CA ARG A 206 17.64 14.09 5.64
C ARG A 206 18.39 13.62 6.89
N SER A 207 17.78 12.74 7.68
CA SER A 207 18.50 12.11 8.79
C SER A 207 19.52 11.10 8.25
N ILE A 208 20.58 10.91 9.02
CA ILE A 208 21.56 9.84 8.81
C ILE A 208 21.22 8.59 9.64
N GLN A 209 20.22 8.67 10.52
CA GLN A 209 19.76 7.54 11.32
C GLN A 209 18.79 6.68 10.50
N PRO A 210 18.95 5.35 10.50
CA PRO A 210 17.97 4.47 9.89
C PRO A 210 16.64 4.55 10.67
N ILE A 211 15.53 4.65 9.94
CA ILE A 211 14.17 4.60 10.52
C ILE A 211 13.77 3.14 10.77
N ALA A 212 14.02 2.28 9.79
CA ALA A 212 13.69 0.87 9.89
C ALA A 212 14.57 0.18 10.94
N PRO A 213 14.04 -0.80 11.69
CA PRO A 213 14.86 -1.65 12.54
C PRO A 213 15.96 -2.30 11.70
N VAL A 214 17.15 -2.47 12.29
CA VAL A 214 18.21 -3.26 11.67
C VAL A 214 17.67 -4.68 11.49
N GLU A 215 17.74 -5.21 10.27
CA GLU A 215 17.33 -6.59 9.98
C GLU A 215 17.97 -7.54 10.98
N THR A 216 17.12 -8.27 11.72
CA THR A 216 17.60 -9.28 12.67
C THR A 216 18.09 -10.48 11.89
N ASN A 217 19.40 -10.76 11.99
CA ASN A 217 20.00 -11.86 11.25
C ASN A 217 19.67 -13.23 11.87
N GLU A 218 19.93 -14.29 11.12
CA GLU A 218 19.58 -15.66 11.54
C GLU A 218 20.21 -16.08 12.88
N GLU A 219 21.44 -15.65 13.18
CA GLU A 219 22.10 -15.96 14.45
C GLU A 219 21.42 -15.25 15.63
N GLU A 220 21.00 -14.00 15.44
CA GLU A 220 20.25 -13.23 16.42
C GLU A 220 18.85 -13.81 16.66
N ARG A 221 18.16 -14.25 15.59
CA ARG A 221 16.86 -14.94 15.68
C ARG A 221 16.98 -16.23 16.48
N ALA A 222 17.94 -17.10 16.13
CA ALA A 222 18.17 -18.35 16.84
C ALA A 222 18.56 -18.12 18.32
N SER A 223 19.40 -17.11 18.58
CA SER A 223 19.76 -16.70 19.94
C SER A 223 18.55 -16.25 20.76
N LEU A 224 17.62 -15.50 20.14
CA LEU A 224 16.40 -15.05 20.78
C LEU A 224 15.48 -16.21 21.14
N VAL A 225 15.25 -17.14 20.21
CA VAL A 225 14.48 -18.36 20.49
C VAL A 225 15.14 -19.18 21.59
N GLY A 226 16.46 -19.39 21.55
CA GLY A 226 17.19 -20.07 22.61
C GLY A 226 17.03 -19.40 23.98
N ALA A 227 17.00 -18.07 24.02
CA ALA A 227 16.77 -17.33 25.24
C ALA A 227 15.33 -17.41 25.75
N PHE A 228 14.34 -17.51 24.86
CA PHE A 228 12.95 -17.81 25.23
C PHE A 228 12.83 -19.22 25.80
N ILE A 229 13.40 -20.24 25.15
CA ILE A 229 13.36 -21.62 25.65
C ILE A 229 14.01 -21.77 27.03
N ALA A 230 15.05 -20.99 27.32
CA ALA A 230 15.71 -20.96 28.64
C ALA A 230 14.98 -20.10 29.68
N SER A 231 13.84 -19.46 29.34
CA SER A 231 13.16 -18.52 30.19
C SER A 231 12.25 -19.22 31.23
N PRO A 232 11.90 -18.54 32.34
CA PRO A 232 10.92 -19.04 33.29
C PRO A 232 9.55 -19.33 32.64
N GLU A 233 9.15 -18.52 31.65
CA GLU A 233 7.88 -18.66 30.94
C GLU A 233 7.83 -19.97 30.14
N ALA A 234 8.85 -20.26 29.33
CA ALA A 234 8.94 -21.53 28.62
C ALA A 234 9.14 -22.72 29.57
N THR A 235 9.92 -22.55 30.65
CA THR A 235 10.13 -23.61 31.65
C THR A 235 8.82 -24.01 32.34
N ALA A 236 7.97 -23.03 32.67
CA ALA A 236 6.66 -23.29 33.26
C ALA A 236 5.74 -24.04 32.28
N LEU A 237 5.75 -23.64 31.01
CA LEU A 237 4.98 -24.29 29.94
C LEU A 237 5.43 -25.74 29.72
N LEU A 238 6.73 -25.98 29.59
CA LEU A 238 7.32 -27.31 29.42
C LEU A 238 7.11 -28.23 30.64
N GLY A 239 6.94 -27.64 31.83
CA GLY A 239 6.64 -28.37 33.06
C GLY A 239 5.18 -28.80 33.20
N ASP A 240 4.26 -28.25 32.41
CA ASP A 240 2.83 -28.59 32.44
C ASP A 240 2.52 -29.83 31.59
N LEU A 241 2.73 -31.00 32.19
CA LEU A 241 2.44 -32.30 31.57
C LEU A 241 0.94 -32.59 31.38
N THR A 242 0.04 -31.70 31.81
CA THR A 242 -1.41 -31.88 31.69
C THR A 242 -1.98 -31.38 30.36
N ARG A 243 -1.17 -30.69 29.54
CA ARG A 243 -1.55 -30.16 28.22
C ARG A 243 -0.61 -30.63 27.09
N PRO A 244 -0.62 -31.90 26.66
CA PRO A 244 0.03 -32.26 25.40
C PRO A 244 -0.74 -31.62 24.23
N PRO A 245 -0.07 -30.93 23.28
CA PRO A 245 1.38 -30.92 23.03
C PRO A 245 2.15 -29.68 23.51
N ALA A 246 1.57 -28.79 24.31
CA ALA A 246 2.26 -27.57 24.78
C ALA A 246 3.50 -27.83 25.67
N GLY A 247 3.63 -29.05 26.22
CA GLY A 247 4.83 -29.49 26.96
C GLY A 247 5.95 -30.10 26.10
N ASP A 248 5.79 -30.20 24.78
CA ASP A 248 6.83 -30.70 23.88
C ASP A 248 7.80 -29.57 23.49
N ARG A 249 9.08 -29.76 23.83
CA ARG A 249 10.13 -28.77 23.53
C ARG A 249 10.27 -28.49 22.03
N GLY A 250 10.13 -29.49 21.17
CA GLY A 250 10.22 -29.32 19.72
C GLY A 250 9.10 -28.42 19.19
N VAL A 251 7.87 -28.63 19.67
CA VAL A 251 6.70 -27.82 19.28
C VAL A 251 6.85 -26.37 19.77
N VAL A 252 7.30 -26.17 21.02
CA VAL A 252 7.56 -24.82 21.56
C VAL A 252 8.64 -24.11 20.74
N GLU A 253 9.71 -24.80 20.36
CA GLU A 253 10.82 -24.25 19.58
C GLU A 253 10.38 -23.89 18.15
N VAL A 254 9.63 -24.76 17.45
CA VAL A 254 9.09 -24.46 16.11
C VAL A 254 8.17 -23.25 16.13
N ILE A 255 7.22 -23.20 17.06
CA ILE A 255 6.28 -22.08 17.15
C ILE A 255 7.03 -20.79 17.53
N ALA A 256 8.01 -20.84 18.43
CA ALA A 256 8.83 -19.66 18.76
C ALA A 256 9.60 -19.10 17.55
N HIS A 257 10.15 -19.95 16.67
CA HIS A 257 10.75 -19.50 15.41
C HIS A 257 9.72 -18.80 14.52
N HIS A 258 8.52 -19.36 14.39
CA HIS A 258 7.44 -18.71 13.63
C HIS A 258 7.06 -17.33 14.20
N LEU A 259 7.04 -17.14 15.53
CA LEU A 259 6.77 -15.84 16.13
C LEU A 259 7.85 -14.80 15.83
N VAL A 260 9.12 -15.24 15.78
CA VAL A 260 10.24 -14.37 15.37
C VAL A 260 10.13 -14.03 13.89
N ASP A 261 9.90 -15.01 13.02
CA ASP A 261 9.77 -14.80 11.57
C ASP A 261 8.59 -13.87 11.23
N PHE A 262 7.46 -14.05 11.91
CA PHE A 262 6.32 -13.15 11.78
C PHE A 262 6.73 -11.70 12.03
N LYS A 263 7.37 -11.43 13.18
CA LYS A 263 7.74 -10.07 13.55
C LYS A 263 8.82 -9.50 12.64
N CYS A 264 9.83 -10.29 12.30
CA CYS A 264 10.98 -9.82 11.53
C CYS A 264 10.69 -9.66 10.04
N ASP A 265 9.89 -10.54 9.42
CA ASP A 265 9.73 -10.58 7.97
C ASP A 265 8.38 -10.04 7.47
N TYR A 266 7.35 -10.00 8.33
CA TYR A 266 5.98 -9.68 7.91
C TYR A 266 5.35 -8.52 8.68
N ALA A 267 5.75 -8.30 9.92
CA ALA A 267 5.26 -7.17 10.71
C ALA A 267 6.25 -6.01 10.64
N ASP A 268 6.95 -5.77 11.74
CA ASP A 268 7.51 -4.46 12.03
C ASP A 268 9.00 -4.48 12.35
N GLY A 269 9.63 -5.64 12.17
CA GLY A 269 11.05 -5.90 12.37
C GLY A 269 11.49 -6.07 13.82
N ASP A 270 10.63 -5.85 14.83
CA ASP A 270 10.96 -5.98 16.24
C ASP A 270 10.33 -7.25 16.85
N PRO A 271 11.11 -8.35 17.03
CA PRO A 271 10.57 -9.61 17.54
C PRO A 271 10.07 -9.55 18.99
N LEU A 272 10.38 -8.48 19.72
CA LEU A 272 9.96 -8.28 21.11
C LEU A 272 8.78 -7.30 21.24
N ARG A 273 8.33 -6.62 20.17
CA ARG A 273 7.14 -5.76 20.24
C ARG A 273 5.86 -6.57 20.10
N TRP A 274 5.19 -6.82 21.22
CA TRP A 274 3.90 -7.51 21.27
C TRP A 274 2.88 -6.68 22.03
N SER A 275 1.67 -6.66 21.49
CA SER A 275 0.51 -5.89 21.94
C SER A 275 -0.78 -6.64 21.57
N PRO A 276 -1.96 -6.18 22.03
CA PRO A 276 -3.24 -6.73 21.58
C PRO A 276 -3.37 -6.80 20.05
N THR A 277 -2.99 -5.73 19.36
CA THR A 277 -3.04 -5.62 17.89
C THR A 277 -2.06 -6.59 17.22
N ALA A 278 -0.82 -6.69 17.71
CA ALA A 278 0.17 -7.61 17.16
C ALA A 278 -0.27 -9.08 17.32
N VAL A 279 -0.92 -9.41 18.45
CA VAL A 279 -1.53 -10.73 18.68
C VAL A 279 -2.66 -10.99 17.68
N GLU A 280 -3.56 -10.03 17.48
CA GLU A 280 -4.67 -10.14 16.54
C GLU A 280 -4.16 -10.45 15.12
N ILE A 281 -3.22 -9.65 14.62
CA ILE A 281 -2.62 -9.82 13.28
C ILE A 281 -1.94 -11.18 13.19
N CYS A 282 -1.17 -11.57 14.22
CA CYS A 282 -0.47 -12.84 14.25
C CYS A 282 -1.44 -14.03 14.16
N LEU A 283 -2.45 -14.06 15.03
CA LEU A 283 -3.34 -15.22 15.18
C LEU A 283 -4.47 -15.26 14.15
N LEU A 284 -5.02 -14.12 13.73
CA LEU A 284 -6.21 -14.11 12.88
C LEU A 284 -5.90 -13.90 11.39
N ASP A 285 -4.73 -13.36 11.06
CA ASP A 285 -4.29 -13.17 9.67
C ASP A 285 -3.07 -14.04 9.32
N TRP A 286 -1.93 -13.82 10.00
CA TRP A 286 -0.67 -14.39 9.56
C TRP A 286 -0.59 -15.91 9.73
N PHE A 287 -0.89 -16.46 10.91
CA PHE A 287 -0.86 -17.91 11.15
C PHE A 287 -1.80 -18.68 10.21
N PRO A 288 -3.11 -18.32 10.11
CA PRO A 288 -4.03 -19.00 9.20
C PRO A 288 -3.53 -19.01 7.76
N ARG A 289 -2.91 -17.89 7.32
CA ARG A 289 -2.43 -17.71 5.96
C ARG A 289 -1.08 -18.40 5.68
N LYS A 290 -0.14 -18.39 6.62
CA LYS A 290 1.28 -18.69 6.34
C LYS A 290 1.80 -19.95 7.00
N VAL A 291 1.24 -20.36 8.14
CA VAL A 291 1.82 -21.43 8.95
C VAL A 291 1.06 -22.73 8.77
N ALA A 292 1.77 -23.80 8.40
CA ALA A 292 1.24 -25.15 8.33
C ALA A 292 1.76 -25.94 9.54
N LEU A 293 0.84 -26.35 10.41
CA LEU A 293 1.08 -27.14 11.61
C LEU A 293 0.05 -28.26 11.67
N GLU A 294 0.35 -29.34 12.38
CA GLU A 294 -0.63 -30.38 12.67
C GLU A 294 -1.71 -29.85 13.62
N GLU A 295 -2.92 -30.43 13.57
CA GLU A 295 -4.04 -30.02 14.41
C GLU A 295 -3.67 -29.97 15.89
N THR A 296 -2.92 -30.97 16.37
CA THR A 296 -2.47 -30.99 17.76
C THR A 296 -1.53 -29.82 18.09
N GLU A 297 -0.63 -29.46 17.18
CA GLU A 297 0.31 -28.35 17.36
C GLU A 297 -0.41 -26.99 17.34
N LEU A 298 -1.44 -26.84 16.48
CA LEU A 298 -2.30 -25.64 16.47
C LEU A 298 -2.94 -25.39 17.84
N GLN A 299 -3.41 -26.44 18.53
CA GLN A 299 -3.98 -26.31 19.88
C GLN A 299 -2.96 -25.79 20.92
N ALA A 300 -1.65 -25.91 20.67
CA ALA A 300 -0.61 -25.40 21.55
C ALA A 300 -0.25 -23.92 21.29
N VAL A 301 -0.54 -23.38 20.10
CA VAL A 301 -0.14 -22.03 19.70
C VAL A 301 -0.58 -20.95 20.70
N PRO A 302 -1.86 -20.86 21.15
CA PRO A 302 -2.26 -19.79 22.07
C PRO A 302 -1.48 -19.79 23.40
N ALA A 303 -1.16 -20.97 23.93
CA ALA A 303 -0.38 -21.09 25.16
C ALA A 303 1.09 -20.68 24.96
N ILE A 304 1.69 -21.01 23.82
CA ILE A 304 3.07 -20.64 23.48
C ILE A 304 3.17 -19.14 23.19
N VAL A 305 2.21 -18.57 22.45
CA VAL A 305 2.14 -17.11 22.21
C VAL A 305 1.99 -16.37 23.53
N ARG A 306 1.15 -16.84 24.45
CA ARG A 306 1.05 -16.26 25.80
C ARG A 306 2.40 -16.26 26.51
N ALA A 307 3.09 -17.40 26.55
CA ALA A 307 4.41 -17.49 27.17
C ALA A 307 5.43 -16.55 26.49
N TRP A 308 5.39 -16.43 25.17
CA TRP A 308 6.24 -15.51 24.41
C TRP A 308 5.95 -14.05 24.74
N VAL A 309 4.67 -13.65 24.78
CA VAL A 309 4.24 -12.29 25.14
C VAL A 309 4.73 -11.94 26.54
N HIS A 310 4.65 -12.84 27.52
CA HIS A 310 5.26 -12.64 28.84
C HIS A 310 6.77 -12.46 28.81
N PHE A 311 7.46 -13.32 28.06
CA PHE A 311 8.91 -13.21 27.89
C PHE A 311 9.31 -11.87 27.25
N ALA A 312 8.63 -11.48 26.18
CA ALA A 312 8.89 -10.24 25.45
C ALA A 312 8.55 -9.01 26.31
N GLY A 313 7.36 -8.98 26.90
CA GLY A 313 6.90 -7.89 27.74
C GLY A 313 7.78 -7.67 28.98
N ARG A 314 8.25 -8.75 29.64
CA ARG A 314 9.23 -8.65 30.73
C ARG A 314 10.56 -8.04 30.27
N ARG A 315 11.03 -8.39 29.08
CA ARG A 315 12.27 -7.83 28.52
C ARG A 315 12.12 -6.36 28.12
N ARG A 316 10.93 -5.98 27.65
CA ARG A 316 10.59 -4.59 27.29
C ARG A 316 10.19 -3.73 28.47
N GLY A 317 9.91 -4.34 29.62
CA GLY A 317 9.50 -3.63 30.83
C GLY A 317 8.06 -3.13 30.80
N LEU A 318 7.16 -3.85 30.09
CA LEU A 318 5.74 -3.51 30.04
C LEU A 318 5.08 -3.61 31.42
N SER A 319 4.09 -2.76 31.67
CA SER A 319 3.25 -2.80 32.87
C SER A 319 2.44 -4.09 32.96
N ALA A 320 2.04 -4.44 34.19
CA ALA A 320 1.16 -5.59 34.40
C ALA A 320 -0.20 -5.42 33.70
N GLU A 321 -0.70 -4.18 33.60
CA GLU A 321 -1.95 -3.86 32.92
C GLU A 321 -1.84 -4.09 31.41
N ALA A 322 -0.74 -3.64 30.78
CA ALA A 322 -0.50 -3.87 29.37
C ALA A 322 -0.34 -5.36 29.03
N MET A 323 0.34 -6.09 29.92
CA MET A 323 0.46 -7.55 29.84
C MET A 323 -0.91 -8.24 29.94
N GLU A 324 -1.73 -7.88 30.93
CA GLU A 324 -3.08 -8.43 31.14
C GLU A 324 -4.04 -8.13 29.97
N ALA A 325 -3.94 -6.93 29.39
CA ALA A 325 -4.73 -6.56 28.21
C ALA A 325 -4.38 -7.43 27.00
N THR A 326 -3.08 -7.64 26.74
CA THR A 326 -2.62 -8.52 25.65
C THR A 326 -3.05 -9.97 25.87
N GLU A 327 -2.99 -10.44 27.11
CA GLU A 327 -3.47 -11.75 27.54
C GLU A 327 -4.98 -11.95 27.35
N THR A 328 -5.76 -10.91 27.60
CA THR A 328 -7.21 -10.92 27.41
C THR A 328 -7.54 -11.05 25.93
N SER A 329 -6.89 -10.27 25.06
CA SER A 329 -7.06 -10.40 23.61
C SER A 329 -6.66 -11.78 23.09
N LEU A 330 -5.59 -12.38 23.63
CA LEU A 330 -5.23 -13.77 23.33
C LEU A 330 -6.36 -14.75 23.63
N ASP A 331 -7.03 -14.62 24.78
CA ASP A 331 -8.16 -15.48 25.14
C ASP A 331 -9.38 -15.27 24.24
N GLU A 332 -9.64 -14.03 23.83
CA GLU A 332 -10.72 -13.68 22.91
C GLU A 332 -10.49 -14.30 21.51
N PHE A 333 -9.26 -14.27 21.02
CA PHE A 333 -8.92 -14.75 19.67
C PHE A 333 -8.63 -16.25 19.58
N ALA A 334 -8.30 -16.92 20.69
CA ALA A 334 -7.86 -18.32 20.68
C ALA A 334 -8.84 -19.28 19.96
N ARG A 335 -10.15 -19.10 20.15
CA ARG A 335 -11.17 -19.94 19.47
C ARG A 335 -11.23 -19.62 17.97
N GLU A 336 -11.29 -18.34 17.62
CA GLU A 336 -11.35 -17.93 16.22
C GLU A 336 -10.09 -18.33 15.45
N PHE A 337 -8.92 -18.26 16.08
CA PHE A 337 -7.66 -18.71 15.53
C PHE A 337 -7.71 -20.18 15.06
N LEU A 338 -8.26 -21.08 15.87
CA LEU A 338 -8.37 -22.51 15.52
C LEU A 338 -9.32 -22.71 14.34
N GLU A 339 -10.46 -22.01 14.36
CA GLU A 339 -11.44 -22.02 13.25
C GLU A 339 -10.80 -21.49 11.96
N ALA A 340 -10.08 -20.37 12.04
CA ALA A 340 -9.40 -19.73 10.93
C ALA A 340 -8.24 -20.58 10.36
N SER A 341 -7.44 -21.18 11.23
CA SER A 341 -6.28 -22.00 10.84
C SER A 341 -6.65 -23.33 10.21
N SER A 342 -7.90 -23.76 10.40
CA SER A 342 -8.49 -24.96 9.80
C SER A 342 -9.31 -24.68 8.55
N ASP A 343 -9.57 -23.40 8.22
CA ASP A 343 -10.38 -22.99 7.06
C ASP A 343 -9.51 -22.81 5.80
N PRO A 344 -9.59 -23.69 4.79
CA PRO A 344 -8.80 -23.57 3.57
C PRO A 344 -9.02 -22.26 2.81
N ALA A 345 -10.15 -21.57 3.00
CA ALA A 345 -10.41 -20.27 2.37
C ALA A 345 -9.55 -19.14 2.96
N ARG A 346 -9.00 -19.30 4.18
CA ARG A 346 -8.12 -18.32 4.83
C ARG A 346 -6.64 -18.60 4.59
N PHE A 347 -6.30 -19.70 3.91
CA PHE A 347 -4.90 -20.03 3.67
C PHE A 347 -4.26 -19.08 2.67
N GLY A 348 -2.96 -18.92 2.75
CA GLY A 348 -2.17 -18.33 1.68
C GLY A 348 -1.91 -19.39 0.60
N PRO A 349 -1.64 -18.97 -0.65
CA PRO A 349 -1.35 -19.90 -1.75
C PRO A 349 -0.23 -20.91 -1.42
N ALA A 350 0.85 -20.44 -0.79
CA ALA A 350 1.98 -21.27 -0.40
C ALA A 350 1.60 -22.37 0.60
N LYS A 351 0.84 -22.02 1.66
CA LYS A 351 0.34 -22.98 2.65
C LYS A 351 -0.59 -24.01 2.01
N ALA A 352 -1.53 -23.56 1.18
CA ALA A 352 -2.47 -24.45 0.49
C ALA A 352 -1.76 -25.47 -0.41
N ILE A 353 -0.73 -25.03 -1.15
CA ILE A 353 0.10 -25.90 -1.97
C ILE A 353 0.90 -26.90 -1.11
N ALA A 354 1.52 -26.45 -0.02
CA ALA A 354 2.29 -27.31 0.88
C ALA A 354 1.41 -28.43 1.49
N LEU A 355 0.20 -28.09 1.94
CA LEU A 355 -0.76 -29.06 2.47
C LEU A 355 -1.24 -30.04 1.40
N ALA A 356 -1.42 -29.59 0.16
CA ALA A 356 -1.79 -30.46 -0.96
C ALA A 356 -0.65 -31.43 -1.35
N MET A 357 0.61 -30.98 -1.30
CA MET A 357 1.78 -31.85 -1.47
C MET A 357 1.84 -32.92 -0.38
N GLN A 358 1.61 -32.55 0.88
CA GLN A 358 1.56 -33.49 2.00
C GLN A 358 0.41 -34.50 1.85
N ALA A 359 -0.77 -34.05 1.41
CA ALA A 359 -1.91 -34.92 1.13
C ALA A 359 -1.65 -35.93 0.00
N ASP A 360 -0.74 -35.59 -0.92
CA ASP A 360 -0.25 -36.47 -1.99
C ASP A 360 1.01 -37.27 -1.58
N ASP A 361 1.34 -37.31 -0.28
CA ASP A 361 2.50 -38.02 0.33
C ASP A 361 3.87 -37.58 -0.26
N VAL A 362 4.01 -36.32 -0.65
CA VAL A 362 5.27 -35.76 -1.14
C VAL A 362 6.21 -35.43 0.02
N ASP A 363 7.42 -35.99 -0.02
CA ASP A 363 8.51 -35.58 0.88
C ASP A 363 8.99 -34.17 0.50
N LEU A 364 8.62 -33.18 1.33
CA LEU A 364 8.98 -31.77 1.14
C LEU A 364 10.49 -31.50 1.26
N THR A 365 11.27 -32.45 1.81
CA THR A 365 12.73 -32.34 1.89
C THR A 365 13.43 -32.83 0.62
N ASP A 366 12.74 -33.58 -0.25
CA ASP A 366 13.22 -33.98 -1.57
C ASP A 366 12.80 -32.95 -2.64
N GLN A 367 13.74 -32.07 -3.00
CA GLN A 367 13.53 -31.06 -4.05
C GLN A 367 13.08 -31.66 -5.39
N ALA A 368 13.50 -32.89 -5.72
CA ALA A 368 13.10 -33.53 -6.97
C ALA A 368 11.66 -34.06 -6.88
N ALA A 369 11.22 -34.56 -5.72
CA ALA A 369 9.83 -34.94 -5.49
C ALA A 369 8.90 -33.72 -5.53
N VAL A 370 9.27 -32.64 -4.84
CA VAL A 370 8.57 -31.36 -4.90
C VAL A 370 8.49 -30.85 -6.33
N GLY A 371 9.61 -30.85 -7.06
CA GLY A 371 9.65 -30.40 -8.47
C GLY A 371 8.72 -31.21 -9.38
N ARG A 372 8.70 -32.55 -9.24
CA ARG A 372 7.77 -33.42 -10.01
C ARG A 372 6.32 -33.14 -9.66
N TRP A 373 6.00 -32.93 -8.39
CA TRP A 373 4.64 -32.61 -7.98
C TRP A 373 4.20 -31.25 -8.49
N ILE A 374 5.06 -30.22 -8.42
CA ILE A 374 4.78 -28.87 -8.93
C ILE A 374 4.53 -28.92 -10.44
N GLU A 375 5.37 -29.63 -11.20
CA GLU A 375 5.19 -29.80 -12.64
C GLU A 375 3.86 -30.49 -12.97
N ALA A 376 3.54 -31.56 -12.24
CA ALA A 376 2.26 -32.26 -12.39
C ALA A 376 1.07 -31.35 -12.00
N TYR A 377 1.14 -30.62 -10.89
CA TYR A 377 0.13 -29.67 -10.45
C TYR A 377 -0.09 -28.55 -11.46
N ASN A 378 0.99 -27.94 -11.98
CA ASN A 378 0.92 -26.89 -12.99
C ASN A 378 0.33 -27.38 -14.32
N SER A 379 0.48 -28.66 -14.64
CA SER A 379 -0.13 -29.29 -15.81
C SER A 379 -1.63 -29.57 -15.67
N ARG A 380 -2.20 -29.44 -14.45
CA ARG A 380 -3.63 -29.66 -14.21
C ARG A 380 -4.49 -28.55 -14.84
N PRO A 381 -5.72 -28.87 -15.31
CA PRO A 381 -6.71 -27.87 -15.71
C PRO A 381 -6.91 -26.79 -14.64
N GLN A 382 -7.19 -25.55 -15.06
CA GLN A 382 -7.32 -24.40 -14.16
C GLN A 382 -8.29 -24.63 -13.00
N VAL A 383 -9.45 -25.24 -13.27
CA VAL A 383 -10.46 -25.57 -12.25
C VAL A 383 -9.92 -26.53 -11.18
N GLU A 384 -9.05 -27.46 -11.56
CA GLU A 384 -8.43 -28.42 -10.62
C GLU A 384 -7.31 -27.76 -9.80
N ARG A 385 -6.63 -26.75 -10.35
CA ARG A 385 -5.64 -25.95 -9.60
C ARG A 385 -6.33 -24.98 -8.62
N GLU A 386 -7.39 -24.32 -9.05
CA GLU A 386 -8.23 -23.44 -8.25
C GLU A 386 -8.94 -24.17 -7.11
N ALA A 387 -9.23 -25.46 -7.26
CA ALA A 387 -9.78 -26.28 -6.18
C ALA A 387 -8.81 -26.51 -5.02
N VAL A 388 -7.49 -26.36 -5.26
CA VAL A 388 -6.44 -26.49 -4.24
C VAL A 388 -6.11 -25.14 -3.61
N LEU A 389 -6.29 -24.04 -4.34
CA LEU A 389 -6.00 -22.70 -3.84
C LEU A 389 -7.20 -22.16 -3.05
N PRO A 390 -6.97 -21.30 -2.04
CA PRO A 390 -8.04 -20.57 -1.39
C PRO A 390 -8.78 -19.75 -2.45
N ARG A 391 -10.12 -19.78 -2.44
CA ARG A 391 -10.88 -18.70 -3.09
C ARG A 391 -10.48 -17.44 -2.35
N ALA A 392 -9.84 -16.48 -3.03
CA ALA A 392 -9.37 -15.25 -2.41
C ALA A 392 -10.45 -14.70 -1.46
N ALA A 393 -10.22 -14.83 -0.16
CA ALA A 393 -10.99 -14.10 0.81
C ALA A 393 -10.72 -12.64 0.48
N ARG A 394 -11.71 -11.95 -0.09
CA ARG A 394 -11.71 -10.49 -0.10
C ARG A 394 -11.34 -10.06 1.32
N PRO A 395 -10.41 -9.11 1.52
CA PRO A 395 -10.35 -8.43 2.81
C PRO A 395 -11.77 -8.01 3.17
N ALA A 396 -12.20 -8.29 4.40
CA ALA A 396 -13.51 -7.88 4.85
C ALA A 396 -13.63 -6.38 4.53
N PRO A 397 -14.56 -5.96 3.65
CA PRO A 397 -14.74 -4.54 3.43
C PRO A 397 -15.12 -3.95 4.79
N ALA A 398 -14.46 -2.86 5.18
CA ALA A 398 -14.97 -1.99 6.23
C ALA A 398 -16.49 -1.86 6.00
N PRO A 399 -17.34 -2.01 7.04
CA PRO A 399 -18.78 -2.16 6.85
C PRO A 399 -19.32 -0.99 6.03
N THR A 400 -19.55 -1.23 4.74
CA THR A 400 -20.13 -0.27 3.80
C THR A 400 -21.57 -0.70 3.54
N PRO A 401 -22.54 0.24 3.51
CA PRO A 401 -23.94 -0.12 3.49
C PRO A 401 -24.32 -0.85 2.19
N ALA A 402 -25.22 -1.83 2.33
CA ALA A 402 -25.69 -2.72 1.28
C ALA A 402 -26.03 -1.98 -0.03
N THR A 403 -25.38 -2.39 -1.12
CA THR A 403 -25.88 -2.13 -2.47
C THR A 403 -26.08 -3.47 -3.18
N THR A 404 -27.29 -3.67 -3.68
CA THR A 404 -27.84 -4.89 -4.28
C THR A 404 -27.13 -5.28 -5.59
N GLY A 405 -26.63 -6.51 -5.70
CA GLY A 405 -26.00 -7.05 -6.91
C GLY A 405 -26.98 -7.72 -7.90
N GLU A 406 -26.78 -7.46 -9.19
CA GLU A 406 -27.39 -8.18 -10.33
C GLU A 406 -26.55 -9.42 -10.74
N PRO A 407 -27.15 -10.46 -11.37
CA PRO A 407 -26.48 -11.72 -11.73
C PRO A 407 -25.63 -11.70 -13.02
N ASP A 408 -24.61 -12.58 -13.07
CA ASP A 408 -23.59 -12.77 -14.13
C ASP A 408 -24.14 -13.16 -15.53
N GLN A 409 -23.64 -12.54 -16.61
CA GLN A 409 -24.04 -12.79 -18.00
C GLN A 409 -23.27 -13.95 -18.70
N PRO A 410 -23.89 -14.71 -19.63
CA PRO A 410 -23.21 -15.77 -20.39
C PRO A 410 -22.05 -15.25 -21.24
N GLY A 411 -20.89 -15.93 -21.20
CA GLY A 411 -19.70 -15.57 -22.00
C GLY A 411 -18.71 -14.62 -21.32
N ALA A 412 -18.99 -14.18 -20.08
CA ALA A 412 -18.10 -13.33 -19.30
C ALA A 412 -16.72 -13.98 -19.04
N ALA A 413 -16.67 -15.29 -18.79
CA ALA A 413 -15.42 -16.01 -18.55
C ALA A 413 -14.50 -16.04 -19.79
N ALA A 414 -15.02 -16.42 -20.96
CA ALA A 414 -14.25 -16.47 -22.20
C ALA A 414 -13.68 -15.11 -22.61
N ARG A 415 -14.42 -14.03 -22.33
CA ARG A 415 -13.98 -12.66 -22.55
C ARG A 415 -12.86 -12.25 -21.58
N ARG A 416 -13.02 -12.56 -20.29
CA ARG A 416 -12.00 -12.30 -19.25
C ARG A 416 -10.70 -13.06 -19.54
N ASP A 417 -10.79 -14.28 -20.04
CA ASP A 417 -9.64 -15.11 -20.42
C ASP A 417 -8.92 -14.63 -21.68
N TRP A 418 -9.66 -14.04 -22.62
CA TRP A 418 -9.07 -13.48 -23.85
C TRP A 418 -8.38 -12.14 -23.59
N ALA A 419 -8.91 -11.34 -22.65
CA ALA A 419 -8.42 -10.00 -22.33
C ALA A 419 -6.98 -9.97 -21.80
N VAL A 420 -6.57 -10.99 -21.04
CA VAL A 420 -5.27 -11.04 -20.36
C VAL A 420 -4.37 -12.12 -20.96
N PRO A 421 -3.06 -11.86 -21.16
CA PRO A 421 -2.09 -12.81 -21.70
C PRO A 421 -2.16 -14.22 -21.16
N ALA A 422 -1.82 -15.19 -22.00
CA ALA A 422 -1.56 -16.56 -21.54
C ALA A 422 -0.46 -16.52 -20.47
N ARG A 423 -0.70 -17.22 -19.37
CA ARG A 423 0.19 -17.26 -18.20
C ARG A 423 1.40 -18.18 -18.45
N THR A 424 2.13 -17.91 -19.53
CA THR A 424 3.21 -18.76 -20.05
C THR A 424 4.49 -17.96 -20.17
N GLY A 425 5.57 -18.44 -19.55
CA GLY A 425 6.89 -17.79 -19.56
C GLY A 425 7.33 -17.35 -18.17
N ARG A 426 8.44 -16.63 -18.10
CA ARG A 426 9.00 -16.08 -16.86
C ARG A 426 9.37 -14.62 -17.05
N LEU A 427 9.13 -13.79 -16.05
CA LEU A 427 9.57 -12.39 -15.98
C LEU A 427 10.18 -12.13 -14.60
N ASP A 428 11.39 -11.58 -14.51
CA ASP A 428 12.04 -11.28 -13.21
C ASP A 428 12.17 -12.50 -12.26
N GLY A 429 12.27 -13.71 -12.82
CA GLY A 429 12.26 -14.95 -12.02
C GLY A 429 10.88 -15.37 -11.52
N ILE A 430 9.85 -14.56 -11.76
CA ILE A 430 8.43 -14.87 -11.53
C ILE A 430 7.94 -15.75 -12.68
N ASP A 431 7.41 -16.93 -12.36
CA ASP A 431 6.68 -17.74 -13.32
C ASP A 431 5.30 -17.11 -13.56
N LEU A 432 5.02 -16.72 -14.80
CA LEU A 432 3.79 -16.02 -15.15
C LEU A 432 2.56 -16.90 -14.90
N ALA A 433 2.73 -18.23 -14.85
CA ALA A 433 1.71 -19.20 -14.47
C ALA A 433 1.07 -18.92 -13.10
N TRP A 434 1.80 -18.24 -12.21
CA TRP A 434 1.39 -17.95 -10.83
C TRP A 434 0.56 -16.67 -10.68
N LEU A 435 0.55 -15.82 -11.71
CA LEU A 435 -0.13 -14.53 -11.66
C LEU A 435 -1.63 -14.72 -11.92
N ASP A 436 -2.45 -14.07 -11.10
CA ASP A 436 -3.88 -13.95 -11.28
C ASP A 436 -4.19 -12.88 -12.33
N ARG A 437 -5.05 -13.24 -13.29
CA ARG A 437 -5.53 -12.34 -14.34
C ARG A 437 -6.62 -11.40 -13.82
N ASP A 438 -7.29 -11.80 -12.75
CA ASP A 438 -8.37 -11.06 -12.12
C ASP A 438 -7.84 -10.04 -11.11
N ASP A 439 -6.67 -10.29 -10.52
CA ASP A 439 -5.92 -9.35 -9.71
C ASP A 439 -5.30 -8.23 -10.59
N PRO A 440 -5.48 -6.95 -10.25
CA PRO A 440 -4.93 -5.84 -11.02
C PRO A 440 -3.41 -5.79 -11.11
N ASP A 441 -2.71 -6.03 -10.01
CA ASP A 441 -1.26 -5.86 -9.93
C ASP A 441 -0.57 -7.04 -10.61
N GLU A 442 -1.10 -8.25 -10.45
CA GLU A 442 -0.59 -9.45 -11.11
C GLU A 442 -0.94 -9.46 -12.60
N ARG A 443 -2.11 -8.94 -12.99
CA ARG A 443 -2.45 -8.69 -14.40
C ARG A 443 -1.49 -7.69 -15.04
N ALA A 444 -1.10 -6.63 -14.34
CA ALA A 444 -0.11 -5.67 -14.85
C ALA A 444 1.24 -6.36 -15.10
N ILE A 445 1.65 -7.30 -14.25
CA ILE A 445 2.86 -8.11 -14.46
C ILE A 445 2.69 -9.04 -15.69
N LEU A 446 1.52 -9.65 -15.88
CA LEU A 446 1.24 -10.47 -17.07
C LEU A 446 1.29 -9.66 -18.36
N ILE A 447 0.68 -8.47 -18.36
CA ILE A 447 0.72 -7.54 -19.49
C ILE A 447 2.16 -7.11 -19.77
N ARG A 448 2.92 -6.77 -18.72
CA ARG A 448 4.35 -6.43 -18.82
C ARG A 448 5.19 -7.57 -19.39
N ALA A 449 4.82 -8.81 -19.09
CA ALA A 449 5.56 -9.98 -19.53
C ALA A 449 5.38 -10.32 -21.02
N GLU A 450 4.34 -9.81 -21.68
CA GLU A 450 4.23 -9.86 -23.14
C GLU A 450 5.15 -8.83 -23.84
N HIS A 451 5.82 -7.97 -23.08
CA HIS A 451 6.70 -6.91 -23.58
C HIS A 451 8.14 -7.01 -23.05
N PRO A 452 8.86 -8.14 -23.28
CA PRO A 452 10.23 -8.31 -22.82
C PRO A 452 11.19 -7.23 -23.34
N GLU A 453 10.89 -6.62 -24.50
CA GLU A 453 11.62 -5.52 -25.11
C GLU A 453 11.59 -4.22 -24.29
N LEU A 454 10.59 -4.03 -23.43
CA LEU A 454 10.44 -2.81 -22.62
C LEU A 454 11.21 -2.88 -21.30
N ARG A 455 11.70 -4.06 -20.93
CA ARG A 455 12.33 -4.36 -19.64
C ARG A 455 13.48 -3.42 -19.27
N GLU A 456 14.40 -3.17 -20.20
CA GLU A 456 15.59 -2.33 -19.96
C GLU A 456 15.26 -0.82 -19.95
N ALA A 457 14.11 -0.42 -20.49
CA ALA A 457 13.67 0.97 -20.56
C ALA A 457 12.79 1.42 -19.37
N LEU A 458 12.24 0.47 -18.61
CA LEU A 458 11.39 0.72 -17.45
C LEU A 458 12.16 1.19 -16.20
N GLU A 459 13.41 0.75 -16.03
CA GLU A 459 14.28 1.14 -14.91
C GLU A 459 14.79 2.60 -14.98
N PRO A 460 15.26 3.12 -16.14
CA PRO A 460 15.73 4.50 -16.25
C PRO A 460 14.65 5.52 -16.63
N ASP A 461 13.41 5.09 -16.92
CA ASP A 461 12.29 5.94 -17.38
C ASP A 461 12.60 6.74 -18.66
N VAL A 462 13.04 6.03 -19.70
CA VAL A 462 13.45 6.62 -20.99
C VAL A 462 12.55 6.16 -22.13
N ASP A 463 12.12 7.08 -22.99
CA ASP A 463 11.36 6.76 -24.20
C ASP A 463 12.21 5.93 -25.19
N LEU A 464 11.59 4.95 -25.84
CA LEU A 464 12.23 4.09 -26.84
C LEU A 464 11.98 4.60 -28.25
N ASP A 465 13.04 4.77 -29.05
CA ASP A 465 12.90 5.09 -30.47
C ASP A 465 12.45 3.85 -31.25
N THR A 466 11.20 3.87 -31.73
CA THR A 466 10.63 2.78 -32.57
C THR A 466 10.48 3.23 -34.02
N ALA A 467 10.18 2.27 -34.91
CA ALA A 467 9.92 2.57 -36.32
C ALA A 467 8.73 3.53 -36.53
N ASP A 468 7.81 3.60 -35.57
CA ASP A 468 6.59 4.41 -35.59
C ASP A 468 6.71 5.71 -34.76
N GLY A 469 7.89 5.99 -34.20
CA GLY A 469 8.18 7.17 -33.37
C GLY A 469 8.61 6.82 -31.94
N PRO A 470 8.84 7.83 -31.07
CA PRO A 470 9.19 7.60 -29.67
C PRO A 470 8.02 6.95 -28.93
N LEU A 471 8.28 5.80 -28.31
CA LEU A 471 7.35 5.00 -27.52
C LEU A 471 7.67 5.17 -26.04
N ASN A 472 6.70 5.65 -25.25
CA ASN A 472 6.81 5.67 -23.80
C ASN A 472 6.41 4.29 -23.23
N PRO A 473 7.33 3.54 -22.58
CA PRO A 473 7.06 2.16 -22.12
C PRO A 473 5.93 2.07 -21.09
N ARG A 474 5.77 3.08 -20.22
CA ARG A 474 4.73 3.08 -19.17
C ARG A 474 3.35 3.36 -19.75
N LEU A 475 3.25 4.32 -20.68
CA LEU A 475 2.02 4.60 -21.41
C LEU A 475 1.58 3.39 -22.24
N HIS A 476 2.53 2.71 -22.87
CA HIS A 476 2.27 1.49 -23.64
C HIS A 476 1.64 0.39 -22.79
N LEU A 477 2.18 0.13 -21.60
CA LEU A 477 1.63 -0.86 -20.66
C LEU A 477 0.26 -0.44 -20.09
N ALA A 478 0.09 0.85 -19.78
CA ALA A 478 -1.19 1.39 -19.30
C ALA A 478 -2.32 1.25 -20.35
N LEU A 479 -2.01 1.45 -21.63
CA LEU A 479 -2.95 1.25 -22.74
C LEU A 479 -3.40 -0.22 -22.86
N HIS A 480 -2.46 -1.16 -22.73
CA HIS A 480 -2.78 -2.60 -22.71
C HIS A 480 -3.68 -2.96 -21.52
N GLU A 481 -3.43 -2.36 -20.35
CA GLU A 481 -4.27 -2.57 -19.18
C GLU A 481 -5.67 -1.96 -19.35
N ALA A 482 -5.79 -0.77 -19.95
CA ALA A 482 -7.07 -0.15 -20.25
C ALA A 482 -7.93 -1.02 -21.20
N VAL A 483 -7.33 -1.54 -22.27
CA VAL A 483 -8.01 -2.50 -23.18
C VAL A 483 -8.42 -3.75 -22.42
N ALA A 484 -7.53 -4.33 -21.60
CA ALA A 484 -7.83 -5.52 -20.81
C ALA A 484 -9.01 -5.27 -19.86
N ASN A 485 -9.08 -4.10 -19.22
CA ASN A 485 -10.17 -3.73 -18.32
C ASN A 485 -11.50 -3.54 -19.06
N GLN A 486 -11.53 -2.85 -20.21
CA GLN A 486 -12.74 -2.69 -21.03
C GLN A 486 -13.30 -4.04 -21.49
N LEU A 487 -12.42 -4.93 -21.95
CA LEU A 487 -12.78 -6.29 -22.32
C LEU A 487 -13.33 -7.05 -21.11
N ARG A 488 -12.66 -7.03 -19.95
CA ARG A 488 -13.12 -7.76 -18.76
C ARG A 488 -14.49 -7.28 -18.28
N GLN A 489 -14.70 -5.97 -18.21
CA GLN A 489 -15.92 -5.32 -17.75
C GLN A 489 -17.06 -5.37 -18.77
N ASN A 490 -16.77 -5.67 -20.04
CA ASN A 490 -17.70 -5.57 -21.16
C ASN A 490 -18.27 -4.17 -21.36
N ASP A 491 -17.53 -3.14 -20.96
CA ASP A 491 -17.95 -1.76 -21.12
C ASP A 491 -16.85 -0.96 -21.84
N PRO A 492 -17.11 -0.48 -23.07
CA PRO A 492 -18.32 -0.71 -23.86
C PRO A 492 -18.31 -2.12 -24.50
N PRO A 493 -19.47 -2.81 -24.63
CA PRO A 493 -19.54 -4.18 -25.14
C PRO A 493 -19.02 -4.31 -26.58
N GLU A 494 -19.00 -3.21 -27.33
CA GLU A 494 -18.46 -3.09 -28.68
C GLU A 494 -16.95 -3.38 -28.76
N VAL A 495 -16.19 -3.23 -27.66
CA VAL A 495 -14.76 -3.60 -27.59
C VAL A 495 -14.62 -5.11 -27.72
N TRP A 496 -15.44 -5.88 -26.99
CA TRP A 496 -15.43 -7.33 -27.09
C TRP A 496 -15.94 -7.81 -28.46
N ALA A 497 -16.99 -7.20 -28.99
CA ALA A 497 -17.49 -7.52 -30.32
C ALA A 497 -16.42 -7.27 -31.41
N THR A 498 -15.63 -6.20 -31.27
CA THR A 498 -14.53 -5.87 -32.18
C THR A 498 -13.35 -6.82 -32.02
N ALA A 499 -12.98 -7.20 -30.80
CA ALA A 499 -11.99 -8.23 -30.53
C ALA A 499 -12.33 -9.57 -31.19
N GLN A 500 -13.60 -10.00 -31.06
CA GLN A 500 -14.09 -11.22 -31.70
C GLN A 500 -14.07 -11.12 -33.24
N ARG A 501 -14.43 -9.96 -33.81
CA ARG A 501 -14.40 -9.70 -35.26
C ARG A 501 -12.98 -9.82 -35.82
N LEU A 502 -12.02 -9.11 -35.21
CA LEU A 502 -10.62 -9.10 -35.68
C LEU A 502 -9.95 -10.47 -35.50
N THR A 503 -10.23 -11.17 -34.39
CA THR A 503 -9.77 -12.55 -34.20
C THR A 503 -10.32 -13.48 -35.30
N ALA A 504 -11.58 -13.30 -35.70
CA ALA A 504 -12.20 -14.08 -36.79
C ALA A 504 -11.69 -13.73 -38.20
N LEU A 505 -10.99 -12.60 -38.35
CA LEU A 505 -10.27 -12.19 -39.55
C LEU A 505 -8.85 -12.77 -39.63
N GLY A 506 -8.37 -13.38 -38.54
CA GLY A 506 -7.07 -14.05 -38.47
C GLY A 506 -5.93 -13.23 -37.88
N TYR A 507 -6.22 -12.07 -37.30
CA TYR A 507 -5.25 -11.31 -36.50
C TYR A 507 -4.92 -12.03 -35.20
N ASP A 508 -3.67 -11.97 -34.76
CA ASP A 508 -3.28 -12.56 -33.49
C ASP A 508 -3.74 -11.72 -32.30
N ARG A 509 -3.82 -12.32 -31.10
CA ARG A 509 -4.36 -11.66 -29.90
C ARG A 509 -3.66 -10.33 -29.61
N HIS A 510 -2.34 -10.29 -29.76
CA HIS A 510 -1.52 -9.15 -29.39
C HIS A 510 -1.66 -8.03 -30.43
N GLU A 511 -1.75 -8.37 -31.72
CA GLU A 511 -2.14 -7.43 -32.79
C GLU A 511 -3.52 -6.83 -32.57
N VAL A 512 -4.51 -7.65 -32.16
CA VAL A 512 -5.86 -7.17 -31.86
C VAL A 512 -5.83 -6.22 -30.66
N LEU A 513 -5.07 -6.52 -29.60
CA LEU A 513 -4.90 -5.61 -28.47
C LEU A 513 -4.29 -4.27 -28.90
N HIS A 514 -3.27 -4.27 -29.76
CA HIS A 514 -2.71 -3.02 -30.31
C HIS A 514 -3.72 -2.25 -31.17
N MET A 515 -4.55 -2.91 -31.96
CA MET A 515 -5.60 -2.25 -32.74
C MET A 515 -6.68 -1.63 -31.84
N LEU A 516 -7.11 -2.33 -30.79
CA LEU A 516 -8.03 -1.78 -29.79
C LEU A 516 -7.39 -0.63 -29.01
N ALA A 517 -6.12 -0.79 -28.61
CA ALA A 517 -5.34 0.24 -27.93
C ALA A 517 -5.14 1.48 -28.82
N SER A 518 -5.08 1.34 -30.15
CA SER A 518 -5.02 2.49 -31.07
C SER A 518 -6.31 3.32 -31.06
N ALA A 519 -7.47 2.67 -30.88
CA ALA A 519 -8.76 3.35 -30.73
C ALA A 519 -8.86 4.09 -29.40
N ILE A 520 -8.33 3.49 -28.32
CA ILE A 520 -8.17 4.14 -27.03
C ILE A 520 -7.20 5.31 -27.17
N SER A 521 -5.96 5.07 -27.61
CA SER A 521 -4.90 6.08 -27.84
C SER A 521 -5.36 7.28 -28.66
N GLY A 522 -6.15 7.05 -29.72
CA GLY A 522 -6.78 8.10 -30.52
C GLY A 522 -7.77 8.94 -29.71
N GLU A 523 -8.62 8.30 -28.90
CA GLU A 523 -9.49 9.01 -27.94
C GLU A 523 -8.70 9.74 -26.86
N LEU A 524 -7.53 9.26 -26.44
CA LEU A 524 -6.71 9.93 -25.41
C LEU A 524 -6.08 11.18 -25.99
N TRP A 525 -5.57 11.04 -27.21
CA TRP A 525 -5.04 12.16 -27.97
C TRP A 525 -6.12 13.20 -28.26
N HIS A 526 -7.36 12.79 -28.52
CA HIS A 526 -8.48 13.71 -28.68
C HIS A 526 -9.00 14.27 -27.34
N ALA A 527 -8.97 13.50 -26.26
CA ALA A 527 -9.33 13.92 -24.90
C ALA A 527 -8.39 15.04 -24.41
N THR A 528 -7.11 15.01 -24.81
CA THR A 528 -6.17 16.11 -24.56
C THR A 528 -6.52 17.44 -25.27
N ARG A 529 -7.51 17.45 -26.19
CA ARG A 529 -7.99 18.64 -26.91
C ARG A 529 -9.46 18.97 -26.63
N GLU A 530 -10.27 17.98 -26.31
CA GLU A 530 -11.70 18.09 -26.01
C GLU A 530 -12.02 17.32 -24.71
N PRO A 531 -12.56 17.97 -23.66
CA PRO A 531 -12.59 17.45 -22.29
C PRO A 531 -13.66 16.36 -22.03
N GLU A 532 -14.31 15.84 -23.06
CA GLU A 532 -15.35 14.81 -22.94
C GLU A 532 -15.03 13.62 -23.83
N PHE A 533 -14.97 12.42 -23.24
CA PHE A 533 -14.93 11.16 -23.99
C PHE A 533 -16.18 11.07 -24.89
N LYS A 534 -15.95 11.08 -26.21
CA LYS A 534 -17.04 10.96 -27.18
C LYS A 534 -17.22 9.49 -27.53
N ARG A 535 -18.07 8.79 -26.78
CA ARG A 535 -18.41 7.38 -27.02
C ARG A 535 -18.69 7.07 -28.49
N ASP A 536 -19.45 7.92 -29.18
CA ASP A 536 -19.76 7.73 -30.61
C ASP A 536 -18.51 7.76 -31.53
N ARG A 537 -17.49 8.55 -31.16
CA ARG A 537 -16.21 8.63 -31.88
C ARG A 537 -15.36 7.39 -31.62
N PHE A 538 -15.23 6.99 -30.35
CA PHE A 538 -14.57 5.74 -29.95
C PHE A 538 -15.18 4.53 -30.69
N LEU A 539 -16.51 4.43 -30.69
CA LEU A 539 -17.24 3.38 -31.41
C LEU A 539 -17.05 3.47 -32.93
N SER A 540 -16.95 4.67 -33.50
CA SER A 540 -16.66 4.86 -34.92
C SER A 540 -15.24 4.40 -35.30
N VAL A 541 -14.25 4.61 -34.43
CA VAL A 541 -12.88 4.12 -34.64
C VAL A 541 -12.83 2.60 -34.53
N LEU A 542 -13.49 2.00 -33.53
CA LEU A 542 -13.63 0.55 -33.42
C LEU A 542 -14.34 -0.07 -34.65
N ALA A 543 -15.33 0.62 -35.21
CA ALA A 543 -16.02 0.19 -36.43
C ALA A 543 -15.17 0.34 -37.70
N ALA A 544 -14.22 1.28 -37.72
CA ALA A 544 -13.31 1.52 -38.84
C ALA A 544 -12.08 0.58 -38.86
N LEU A 545 -11.83 -0.14 -37.76
CA LEU A 545 -10.86 -1.24 -37.73
C LEU A 545 -11.27 -2.34 -38.73
N PRO A 546 -10.31 -3.09 -39.31
CA PRO A 546 -10.55 -4.01 -40.43
C PRO A 546 -11.84 -4.82 -40.33
N ASP A 547 -12.56 -4.86 -41.44
CA ASP A 547 -13.77 -5.67 -41.64
C ASP A 547 -13.60 -6.52 -42.90
N ARG A 548 -14.40 -7.58 -43.04
CA ARG A 548 -14.29 -8.55 -44.15
C ARG A 548 -14.45 -7.94 -45.54
#